data_AF-A0AAJ7UI68-F1
#
_entry.id   AF-A0AAJ7UI68-F1
#
_cell.length_a   1.000
_cell.length_b   1.000
_cell.length_c   1.000
_cell.angle_alpha   90.00
_cell.angle_beta   90.00
_cell.angle_gamma   90.00
#
_symmetry.space_group_name_H-M   'P 1'
#
loop_
_entity.id
_entity.type
_entity.pdbx_description
1 polymer ?
#
loop_
_entity_poly.entity_id
_entity_poly.type
_entity_poly.pdbx_seq_one_letter_code
_entity_poly.pdbx_strand_id
1 'polypeptide(L)'
;MFHSEPDFCARCGSALPLPVSSASLACRTCRSPVNASALEKVATLSVVKFNNPEGAGQGDEDAVQSRGELTGPTVERRCPRCGGESMAYHTRQTRSADEGQTVFYTCVKCRFQEKEDS
;
A
#
# COMPACT_ATOMS: atom_id res chain seq x y z
N MET A 1 -15.63 -13.24 17.72
CA MET A 1 -16.81 -13.30 16.83
C MET A 1 -16.61 -12.27 15.73
N PHE A 2 -16.65 -12.70 14.47
CA PHE A 2 -16.57 -11.77 13.33
C PHE A 2 -17.84 -10.93 13.31
N HIS A 3 -17.70 -9.62 13.52
CA HIS A 3 -18.78 -8.68 13.27
C HIS A 3 -18.81 -8.44 11.76
N SER A 4 -19.88 -8.87 11.09
CA SER A 4 -20.08 -8.53 9.68
C SER A 4 -20.51 -7.07 9.60
N GLU A 5 -19.67 -6.24 9.00
CA GLU A 5 -20.06 -4.88 8.63
C GLU A 5 -21.29 -4.92 7.70
N PRO A 6 -22.19 -3.92 7.79
CA PRO A 6 -23.47 -3.93 7.07
C PRO A 6 -23.32 -4.10 5.56
N ASP A 7 -22.18 -3.69 4.99
CA ASP A 7 -21.88 -3.78 3.56
C ASP A 7 -21.48 -5.18 3.08
N PHE A 8 -21.32 -6.16 3.98
CA PHE A 8 -20.88 -7.51 3.65
C PHE A 8 -21.87 -8.60 4.09
N CYS A 9 -21.96 -9.66 3.28
CA CYS A 9 -22.82 -10.79 3.59
C CYS A 9 -22.30 -11.57 4.80
N ALA A 10 -23.09 -11.62 5.89
CA ALA A 10 -22.75 -12.36 7.12
C ALA A 10 -22.47 -13.87 6.92
N ARG A 11 -22.92 -14.46 5.81
CA ARG A 11 -22.74 -15.90 5.52
C ARG A 11 -21.48 -16.22 4.72
N CYS A 12 -21.04 -15.35 3.81
CA CYS A 12 -19.94 -15.65 2.89
C CYS A 12 -18.92 -14.51 2.70
N GLY A 13 -19.10 -13.36 3.37
CA GLY A 13 -18.18 -12.23 3.32
C GLY A 13 -18.17 -11.45 2.01
N SER A 14 -18.99 -11.80 1.03
CA SER A 14 -19.08 -11.04 -0.23
C SER A 14 -19.74 -9.67 -0.01
N ALA A 15 -19.22 -8.63 -0.69
CA ALA A 15 -19.82 -7.30 -0.70
C ALA A 15 -21.26 -7.34 -1.21
N LEU A 16 -22.15 -6.65 -0.50
CA LEU A 16 -23.57 -6.58 -0.81
C LEU A 16 -23.82 -5.49 -1.86
N PRO A 17 -24.78 -5.70 -2.79
CA PRO A 17 -25.15 -4.66 -3.73
C PRO A 17 -25.80 -3.48 -3.00
N LEU A 18 -25.56 -2.26 -3.46
CA LEU A 18 -26.28 -1.08 -2.95
C LEU A 18 -27.77 -1.22 -3.29
N PRO A 19 -28.68 -0.94 -2.34
CA PRO A 19 -30.10 -0.96 -2.61
C PRO A 19 -30.44 0.20 -3.55
N VAL A 20 -30.80 -0.11 -4.79
CA VAL A 20 -31.26 0.86 -5.80
C VAL A 20 -32.72 1.29 -5.57
N SER A 21 -33.47 0.52 -4.79
CA SER A 21 -34.83 0.81 -4.28
C SER A 21 -35.20 -0.22 -3.21
N SER A 22 -36.39 -0.11 -2.59
CA SER A 22 -36.93 -0.98 -1.53
C SER A 22 -37.26 -2.43 -1.97
N ALA A 23 -36.54 -2.96 -2.96
CA ALA A 23 -36.62 -4.34 -3.39
C ALA A 23 -35.77 -5.25 -2.49
N SER A 24 -36.26 -6.47 -2.26
CA SER A 24 -35.57 -7.52 -1.51
C SER A 24 -34.12 -7.69 -1.97
N LEU A 25 -33.17 -7.50 -1.06
CA LEU A 25 -31.74 -7.67 -1.34
C LEU A 25 -31.34 -9.12 -1.10
N ALA A 26 -30.49 -9.68 -1.97
CA ALA A 26 -29.89 -10.99 -1.77
C ALA A 26 -28.40 -10.97 -2.13
N CYS A 27 -27.61 -11.78 -1.43
CA CYS A 27 -26.20 -11.95 -1.73
C CYS A 27 -26.02 -12.59 -3.12
N ARG A 28 -25.19 -11.98 -3.99
CA ARG A 28 -24.91 -12.50 -5.34
C ARG A 28 -24.16 -13.85 -5.34
N THR A 29 -23.38 -14.11 -4.29
CA THR A 29 -22.55 -15.30 -4.17
C THR A 29 -23.30 -16.48 -3.57
N CYS A 30 -23.87 -16.31 -2.37
CA CYS A 30 -24.50 -17.41 -1.62
C CYS A 30 -26.03 -17.38 -1.61
N ARG A 31 -26.65 -16.37 -2.25
CA ARG A 31 -28.11 -16.18 -2.38
C ARG A 31 -28.87 -16.02 -1.06
N SER A 32 -28.17 -15.80 0.05
CA SER A 32 -28.85 -15.51 1.32
C SER A 32 -29.66 -14.21 1.21
N PRO A 33 -30.89 -14.17 1.74
CA PRO A 33 -31.65 -12.94 1.82
C PRO A 33 -30.95 -11.96 2.76
N VAL A 34 -31.04 -10.68 2.44
CA VAL A 34 -30.40 -9.58 3.18
C VAL A 34 -31.44 -8.51 3.43
N ASN A 35 -31.48 -8.01 4.66
CA ASN A 35 -32.39 -6.93 5.02
C ASN A 35 -31.83 -5.59 4.54
N ALA A 36 -32.52 -4.94 3.61
CA ALA A 36 -32.09 -3.68 3.01
C ALA A 36 -32.00 -2.54 4.04
N SER A 37 -32.77 -2.56 5.13
CA SER A 37 -32.70 -1.53 6.18
C SER A 37 -31.39 -1.55 6.97
N ALA A 38 -30.62 -2.64 6.90
CA ALA A 38 -29.28 -2.71 7.46
C ALA A 38 -28.26 -1.87 6.66
N LEU A 39 -28.56 -1.54 5.40
CA LEU A 39 -27.72 -0.76 4.49
C LEU A 39 -28.07 0.74 4.47
N GLU A 40 -29.23 1.14 5.00
CA GLU A 40 -29.78 2.50 4.89
C GLU A 40 -29.09 3.56 5.80
N LYS A 41 -28.05 3.20 6.56
CA LYS A 41 -27.56 4.05 7.66
C LYS A 41 -26.19 4.69 7.46
N VAL A 42 -25.64 4.74 6.25
CA VAL A 42 -24.33 5.34 6.03
C VAL A 42 -24.45 6.73 5.40
N ALA A 43 -24.46 7.76 6.24
CA ALA A 43 -24.17 9.12 5.80
C ALA A 43 -22.65 9.25 5.62
N THR A 44 -22.18 9.35 4.37
CA THR A 44 -20.76 9.55 4.09
C THR A 44 -20.42 11.03 4.24
N LEU A 45 -19.62 11.36 5.26
CA LEU A 45 -18.98 12.67 5.37
C LEU A 45 -17.65 12.63 4.60
N SER A 46 -17.57 13.36 3.49
CA SER A 46 -16.32 13.57 2.77
C SER A 46 -15.71 14.92 3.16
N VAL A 47 -14.47 14.90 3.65
CA VAL A 47 -13.67 16.11 3.91
C VAL A 47 -12.58 16.17 2.85
N VAL A 48 -12.60 17.23 2.04
CA VAL A 48 -11.50 17.52 1.11
C VAL A 48 -10.44 18.31 1.86
N LYS A 49 -9.29 17.69 2.12
CA LYS A 49 -8.11 18.38 2.64
C LYS A 49 -7.32 18.95 1.46
N PHE A 50 -7.36 20.27 1.29
CA PHE A 50 -6.48 20.94 0.34
C PHE A 50 -5.07 21.00 0.92
N ASN A 51 -4.07 20.65 0.12
CA ASN A 51 -2.68 20.88 0.49
C ASN A 51 -2.40 22.39 0.37
N ASN A 52 -2.45 23.11 1.49
CA ASN A 52 -2.13 24.54 1.51
C ASN A 52 -0.60 24.70 1.54
N PRO A 53 0.05 25.22 0.48
CA PRO A 53 1.50 25.45 0.49
C PRO A 53 1.94 26.47 1.56
N GLU A 54 1.04 27.32 2.04
CA GLU A 54 1.33 28.31 3.10
C GLU A 54 1.27 27.71 4.50
N GLY A 55 0.60 26.56 4.68
CA GLY A 55 0.47 25.84 5.96
C GLY A 55 1.49 24.71 6.16
N ALA A 56 2.33 24.44 5.15
CA ALA A 56 3.30 23.33 5.15
C ALA A 56 4.47 23.50 6.15
N GLY A 57 4.50 24.60 6.92
CA GLY A 57 5.53 24.86 7.95
C GLY A 57 5.19 24.34 9.35
N GLN A 58 3.98 23.82 9.58
CA GLN A 58 3.52 23.40 10.91
C GLN A 58 2.79 22.05 10.84
N GLY A 59 3.54 20.96 10.69
CA GLY A 59 2.95 19.62 10.76
C GLY A 59 3.92 18.52 10.36
N ASP A 60 4.38 17.82 11.39
CA ASP A 60 5.09 16.53 11.38
C ASP A 60 6.58 16.57 11.00
N GLU A 61 7.41 16.68 12.04
CA GLU A 61 8.85 16.42 12.04
C GLU A 61 9.16 14.90 11.91
N ASP A 62 8.26 14.12 11.32
CA ASP A 62 8.40 12.67 11.08
C ASP A 62 8.41 12.32 9.58
N ALA A 63 8.64 13.32 8.71
CA ALA A 63 9.19 13.08 7.38
C ALA A 63 10.70 12.77 7.47
N VAL A 64 11.06 11.79 8.30
CA VAL A 64 12.35 11.11 8.24
C VAL A 64 12.37 10.33 6.93
N GLN A 65 12.87 10.98 5.89
CA GLN A 65 13.92 10.44 5.07
C GLN A 65 14.51 11.59 4.26
N SER A 66 15.59 12.12 4.83
CA SER A 66 16.56 12.93 4.12
C SER A 66 16.76 12.34 2.72
N ARG A 67 16.64 13.19 1.69
CA ARG A 67 17.12 12.94 0.33
C ARG A 67 18.66 12.77 0.35
N GLY A 68 19.17 11.77 1.05
CA GLY A 68 20.58 11.79 1.42
C GLY A 68 21.10 10.52 2.07
N GLU A 69 20.42 9.93 3.05
CA GLU A 69 20.98 8.74 3.69
C GLU A 69 20.69 7.47 2.91
N LEU A 70 21.76 6.82 2.46
CA LEU A 70 21.71 5.44 2.00
C LEU A 70 21.37 4.57 3.22
N THR A 71 20.09 4.31 3.38
CA THR A 71 19.54 3.49 4.45
C THR A 71 19.58 2.05 4.00
N GLY A 72 20.55 1.29 4.49
CA GLY A 72 20.65 -0.14 4.20
C GLY A 72 22.03 -0.70 4.52
N PRO A 73 22.14 -2.02 4.67
CA PRO A 73 23.41 -2.71 4.81
C PRO A 73 24.30 -2.49 3.58
N THR A 74 25.61 -2.41 3.80
CA THR A 74 26.61 -2.24 2.75
C THR A 74 27.31 -3.57 2.45
N VAL A 75 27.63 -3.79 1.17
CA VAL A 75 28.39 -4.96 0.70
C VAL A 75 29.63 -4.50 -0.07
N GLU A 76 30.69 -5.32 -0.04
CA GLU A 76 31.88 -5.17 -0.87
C GLU A 76 31.55 -5.54 -2.33
N ARG A 77 31.22 -4.52 -3.12
CA ARG A 77 30.86 -4.66 -4.53
C ARG A 77 31.38 -3.45 -5.30
N ARG A 78 32.10 -3.70 -6.38
CA ARG A 78 32.71 -2.63 -7.17
C ARG A 78 31.67 -1.94 -8.06
N CYS A 79 31.49 -0.64 -7.87
CA CYS A 79 30.58 0.15 -8.68
C CYS A 79 31.11 0.26 -10.13
N PRO A 80 30.30 -0.09 -11.14
CA PRO A 80 30.72 -0.04 -12.54
C PRO A 80 30.93 1.39 -13.07
N ARG A 81 30.38 2.41 -12.39
CA ARG A 81 30.47 3.82 -12.80
C ARG A 81 31.70 4.55 -12.24
N CYS A 82 31.97 4.43 -10.95
CA CYS A 82 33.03 5.19 -10.28
C CYS A 82 34.14 4.32 -9.68
N GLY A 83 34.04 3.00 -9.79
CA GLY A 83 35.04 2.06 -9.27
C GLY A 83 35.11 1.95 -7.76
N GLY A 84 34.19 2.55 -7.01
CA GLY A 84 34.13 2.43 -5.55
C GLY A 84 33.81 0.99 -5.11
N GLU A 85 34.36 0.56 -3.98
CA GLU A 85 34.35 -0.85 -3.55
C GLU A 85 33.14 -1.25 -2.70
N SER A 86 32.26 -0.30 -2.38
CA SER A 86 31.12 -0.55 -1.49
C SER A 86 29.81 -0.05 -2.10
N MET A 87 28.75 -0.85 -1.98
CA MET A 87 27.38 -0.49 -2.37
C MET A 87 26.41 -0.85 -1.25
N ALA A 88 25.47 0.03 -0.94
CA ALA A 88 24.34 -0.28 -0.06
C ALA A 88 23.33 -1.12 -0.83
N TYR A 89 22.72 -2.11 -0.22
CA TYR A 89 21.68 -2.92 -0.86
C TYR A 89 20.37 -2.89 -0.08
N HIS A 90 19.28 -3.02 -0.81
CA HIS A 90 17.97 -3.32 -0.26
C HIS A 90 17.27 -4.31 -1.18
N THR A 91 16.33 -5.07 -0.62
CA THR A 91 15.66 -6.13 -1.36
C THR A 91 14.16 -5.84 -1.42
N ARG A 92 13.51 -6.10 -2.55
CA ARG A 92 12.06 -5.91 -2.73
C ARG A 92 11.49 -6.97 -3.65
N GLN A 93 10.35 -7.54 -3.28
CA GLN A 93 9.63 -8.45 -4.17
C GLN A 93 8.98 -7.64 -5.30
N THR A 94 9.39 -7.92 -6.53
CA THR A 94 8.85 -7.24 -7.73
C THR A 94 8.03 -8.18 -8.61
N ARG A 95 8.06 -9.48 -8.31
CA ARG A 95 7.48 -10.55 -9.12
C ARG A 95 6.55 -11.43 -8.29
N SER A 96 5.99 -12.47 -8.92
CA SER A 96 5.13 -13.45 -8.28
C SER A 96 5.82 -14.14 -7.10
N ALA A 97 5.05 -14.74 -6.20
CA ALA A 97 5.57 -15.31 -4.95
C ALA A 97 6.45 -16.57 -5.16
N ASP A 98 6.41 -17.17 -6.34
CA ASP A 98 7.24 -18.29 -6.78
C ASP A 98 8.63 -17.87 -7.26
N GLU A 99 8.86 -16.57 -7.48
CA GLU A 99 10.14 -16.03 -7.94
C GLU A 99 10.94 -15.41 -6.78
N GLY A 100 12.27 -15.44 -6.91
CA GLY A 100 13.21 -14.86 -5.94
C GLY A 100 13.03 -13.35 -5.76
N GLN A 101 13.63 -12.83 -4.69
CA GLN A 101 13.57 -11.40 -4.39
C GLN A 101 14.52 -10.61 -5.31
N THR A 102 14.09 -9.43 -5.79
CA THR A 102 14.98 -8.51 -6.50
C THR A 102 15.85 -7.74 -5.51
N VAL A 103 17.15 -7.68 -5.78
CA VAL A 103 18.14 -6.92 -5.01
C VAL A 103 18.47 -5.62 -5.76
N PHE A 104 18.45 -4.51 -5.04
CA PHE A 104 18.79 -3.18 -5.54
C PHE A 104 20.06 -2.70 -4.84
N TYR A 105 21.12 -2.47 -5.61
CA TYR A 105 22.38 -1.94 -5.10
C TYR A 105 22.49 -0.45 -5.43
N THR A 106 22.97 0.34 -4.47
CA THR A 106 23.23 1.78 -4.61
C THR A 106 24.66 2.09 -4.21
N CYS A 107 25.44 2.67 -5.11
CA CYS A 107 26.82 3.05 -4.84
C CYS A 107 26.89 4.10 -3.73
N VAL A 108 27.72 3.84 -2.71
CA VAL A 108 27.89 4.79 -1.60
C VAL A 108 28.56 6.10 -2.00
N LYS A 109 29.40 6.06 -3.04
CA LYS A 109 30.16 7.23 -3.52
C LYS A 109 29.39 8.07 -4.54
N CYS A 110 28.88 7.44 -5.61
CA CYS A 110 28.30 8.17 -6.75
C CYS A 110 26.77 8.01 -6.89
N ARG A 111 26.12 7.29 -5.97
CA ARG A 111 24.67 7.03 -5.97
C ARG A 111 24.13 6.31 -7.21
N PHE A 112 25.00 5.73 -8.04
CA PHE A 112 24.58 4.85 -9.13
C PHE A 112 23.82 3.64 -8.60
N GLN A 113 22.69 3.32 -9.22
CA GLN A 113 21.83 2.19 -8.84
C GLN A 113 21.85 1.10 -9.90
N GLU A 114 21.89 -0.15 -9.45
CA GLU A 114 21.74 -1.34 -10.29
C GLU A 114 20.76 -2.33 -9.64
N LYS A 115 20.09 -3.12 -10.48
CA LYS A 115 19.13 -4.14 -10.07
C LYS A 115 19.64 -5.52 -10.46
N GLU A 116 19.43 -6.48 -9.58
CA GLU A 116 19.75 -7.89 -9.79
C GLU A 116 18.53 -8.72 -9.43
N ASP A 117 18.01 -9.48 -10.40
CA ASP A 117 16.91 -10.41 -10.19
C ASP A 117 17.51 -11.77 -9.81
N SER A 118 17.13 -12.30 -8.64
CA SER A 118 17.53 -13.64 -8.16
C SER A 118 16.60 -14.75 -8.62
#